data_AF-A0AAW9GGZ4-F1
#
_entry.id   AF-A0AAW9GGZ4-F1
#
_cell.length_a   1.000
_cell.length_b   1.000
_cell.length_c   1.000
_cell.angle_alpha   90.00
_cell.angle_beta   90.00
_cell.angle_gamma   90.00
#
_symmetry.space_group_name_H-M   'P 1'
#
loop_
_entity.id
_entity.type
_entity.pdbx_description
1 polymer ?
#
loop_
_entity_poly.entity_id
_entity_poly.type
_entity_poly.pdbx_seq_one_letter_code
_entity_poly.pdbx_strand_id
1 'polypeptide(L)'
;MTDKDGQIVASYEYDAWGNVLKSEAKGIAADNPFGYAGYMYDKEIGMYYLIARYYNPEHGVFLSVDPDPGDEDDPVTQNGYTYGDNNPVMMVDPDGHWVWFAVNAGFAAYDGYKAYKSGKG
;
A
#
# COMPACT_ATOMS: atom_id res chain seq x y z
N MET A 1 2.73 10.13 15.57
CA MET A 1 1.44 10.16 16.30
C MET A 1 1.55 11.14 17.46
N THR A 2 0.56 12.00 17.65
CA THR A 2 0.51 12.98 18.75
C THR A 2 -0.70 12.74 19.65
N ASP A 3 -0.60 13.14 20.91
CA ASP A 3 -1.76 13.20 21.80
C ASP A 3 -2.61 14.48 21.56
N LYS A 4 -3.64 14.66 22.38
CA LYS A 4 -4.55 15.82 22.33
C LYS A 4 -3.87 17.17 22.63
N ASP A 5 -2.70 17.14 23.26
CA ASP A 5 -1.92 18.33 23.64
C ASP A 5 -0.79 18.59 22.62
N GLY A 6 -0.71 17.78 21.55
CA GLY A 6 0.26 17.90 20.47
C GLY A 6 1.63 17.27 20.76
N GLN A 7 1.79 16.54 21.87
CA GLN A 7 3.06 15.88 22.19
C GLN A 7 3.23 14.61 21.36
N ILE A 8 4.43 14.38 20.83
CA ILE A 8 4.74 13.15 20.09
C ILE A 8 4.72 11.95 21.06
N VAL A 9 3.78 11.04 20.84
CA VAL A 9 3.61 9.80 21.61
C VAL A 9 4.08 8.56 20.86
N ALA A 10 4.19 8.63 19.53
CA ALA A 10 4.89 7.63 18.74
C ALA A 10 5.54 8.21 17.47
N SER A 11 6.71 7.67 17.12
CA SER A 11 7.47 7.95 15.90
C SER A 11 7.97 6.64 15.31
N TYR A 12 7.79 6.48 13.99
CA TYR A 12 8.20 5.29 13.26
C TYR A 12 8.99 5.70 12.04
N GLU A 13 10.07 4.97 11.74
CA GLU A 13 10.87 5.13 10.53
C GLU A 13 10.92 3.79 9.83
N TYR A 14 10.73 3.80 8.51
CA TYR A 14 10.69 2.62 7.67
C TYR A 14 11.64 2.77 6.49
N ASP A 15 12.12 1.65 5.95
CA ASP A 15 12.75 1.65 4.63
C ASP A 15 11.69 1.72 3.51
N ALA A 16 12.15 1.65 2.25
CA ALA A 16 11.27 1.72 1.08
C ALA A 16 10.22 0.59 1.04
N TRP A 17 10.50 -0.57 1.64
CA TRP A 17 9.65 -1.76 1.62
C TRP A 17 8.82 -1.91 2.90
N GLY A 18 8.92 -0.97 3.84
CA GLY A 18 8.17 -1.01 5.08
C GLY A 18 8.85 -1.78 6.21
N ASN A 19 10.13 -2.14 6.10
CA ASN A 19 10.87 -2.69 7.24
C ASN A 19 11.06 -1.60 8.29
N VAL A 20 10.82 -1.95 9.56
CA VAL A 20 10.91 -1.00 10.68
C VAL A 20 12.39 -0.71 10.98
N LEU A 21 12.83 0.52 10.71
CA LEU A 21 14.18 1.00 11.07
C LEU A 21 14.21 1.57 12.48
N LYS A 22 13.12 2.24 12.88
CA LYS A 22 12.97 2.84 14.20
C LYS A 22 11.51 2.80 14.63
N SER A 23 11.27 2.46 15.89
CA SER A 23 9.93 2.47 16.49
C SER A 23 10.00 2.94 17.94
N GLU A 24 9.64 4.19 18.17
CA GLU A 24 9.53 4.78 19.50
C GLU A 24 8.06 5.02 19.80
N ALA A 25 7.51 4.43 20.86
CA ALA A 25 6.13 4.64 21.28
C ALA A 25 6.03 4.67 22.81
N LYS A 26 5.09 5.45 23.34
CA LYS A 26 4.87 5.65 24.78
C LYS A 26 3.40 5.47 25.14
N GLY A 27 3.14 4.96 26.34
CA GLY A 27 1.78 4.77 26.86
C GLY A 27 0.92 3.93 25.91
N ILE A 28 -0.34 4.34 25.71
CA ILE A 28 -1.30 3.63 24.86
C ILE A 28 -0.88 3.56 23.38
N ALA A 29 0.02 4.43 22.92
CA ALA A 29 0.51 4.39 21.54
C ALA A 29 1.42 3.19 21.26
N ALA A 30 1.96 2.52 22.29
CA ALA A 30 2.73 1.28 22.13
C ALA A 30 1.89 0.10 21.63
N ASP A 31 0.57 0.15 21.87
CA ASP A 31 -0.42 -0.85 21.46
C ASP A 31 -0.99 -0.56 20.07
N ASN A 32 -0.61 0.54 19.43
CA ASN A 32 -1.03 0.84 18.06
C ASN A 32 -0.52 -0.26 17.10
N PRO A 33 -1.41 -1.01 16.44
CA PRO A 33 -1.01 -2.04 15.51
C PRO A 33 -0.74 -1.49 14.11
N PHE A 34 -1.12 -0.24 13.82
CA PHE A 34 -1.02 0.33 12.47
C PHE A 34 0.34 1.00 12.24
N GLY A 35 0.97 0.71 11.10
CA GLY A 35 2.31 1.17 10.77
C GLY A 35 2.46 1.64 9.32
N TYR A 36 3.44 1.06 8.61
CA TYR A 36 3.74 1.36 7.20
C TYR A 36 2.47 1.39 6.35
N ALA A 37 2.30 2.46 5.57
CA ALA A 37 1.15 2.71 4.70
C ALA A 37 -0.25 2.59 5.37
N GLY A 38 -0.33 2.58 6.71
CA GLY A 38 -1.56 2.40 7.46
C GLY A 38 -1.98 0.94 7.66
N TYR A 39 -1.16 -0.03 7.27
CA TYR A 39 -1.46 -1.44 7.44
C TYR A 39 -1.32 -1.90 8.89
N MET A 40 -2.03 -2.97 9.23
CA MET A 40 -1.89 -3.62 10.52
C MET A 40 -0.60 -4.46 10.52
N TYR A 41 0.36 -4.13 11.38
CA TYR A 41 1.60 -4.87 11.56
C TYR A 41 1.42 -5.95 12.63
N ASP A 42 1.59 -7.20 12.23
CA ASP A 42 1.68 -8.34 13.15
C ASP A 42 3.12 -8.49 13.62
N LYS A 43 3.35 -8.15 14.90
CA LYS A 43 4.67 -8.19 15.53
C LYS A 43 5.17 -9.63 15.78
N GLU A 44 4.29 -10.62 15.83
CA GLU A 44 4.69 -12.02 16.09
C GLU A 44 5.35 -12.64 14.87
N ILE A 45 4.86 -12.30 13.67
CA ILE A 45 5.36 -12.85 12.40
C ILE A 45 6.15 -11.83 11.56
N GLY A 46 6.16 -10.56 11.94
CA GLY A 46 6.91 -9.50 11.25
C GLY A 46 6.33 -9.10 9.90
N MET A 47 4.99 -9.16 9.75
CA MET A 47 4.31 -8.94 8.46
C MET A 47 3.16 -7.95 8.58
N TYR A 48 2.73 -7.41 7.45
CA TYR A 48 1.57 -6.52 7.37
C TYR A 48 0.35 -7.28 6.85
N TYR A 49 -0.78 -7.13 7.53
CA TYR A 49 -2.07 -7.61 7.05
C TYR A 49 -2.78 -6.50 6.29
N LEU A 50 -3.00 -6.74 4.99
CA LEU A 50 -3.64 -5.81 4.06
C LEU A 50 -5.07 -6.26 3.75
N ILE A 51 -5.81 -6.84 4.72
CA ILE A 51 -7.18 -7.34 4.55
C ILE A 51 -7.26 -8.58 3.65
N ALA A 52 -6.85 -8.49 2.39
CA ALA A 52 -6.87 -9.61 1.46
C ALA A 52 -5.68 -10.56 1.65
N ARG A 53 -4.50 -10.02 1.92
CA ARG A 53 -3.24 -10.76 1.90
C ARG A 53 -2.28 -10.28 2.99
N TYR A 54 -1.36 -11.16 3.36
CA TYR A 54 -0.20 -10.80 4.17
C TYR A 54 0.95 -10.37 3.28
N TYR A 55 1.52 -9.21 3.58
CA TYR A 55 2.70 -8.65 2.93
C TYR A 55 3.93 -8.84 3.82
N ASN A 56 4.99 -9.40 3.24
CA ASN A 56 6.29 -9.57 3.88
C ASN A 56 7.23 -8.41 3.45
N PRO A 57 7.55 -7.47 4.35
CA PRO A 57 8.42 -6.33 4.03
C PRO A 57 9.89 -6.72 3.86
N GLU A 58 10.36 -7.81 4.46
CA GLU A 58 11.74 -8.28 4.33
C GLU A 58 12.03 -8.76 2.90
N HIS A 59 11.04 -9.41 2.28
CA HIS A 59 11.14 -9.91 0.91
C HIS A 59 10.49 -9.01 -0.13
N GLY A 60 9.69 -8.02 0.28
CA GLY A 60 8.98 -7.12 -0.63
C GLY A 60 7.85 -7.78 -1.42
N VAL A 61 7.24 -8.84 -0.90
CA VAL A 61 6.21 -9.63 -1.61
C VAL A 61 5.04 -10.03 -0.73
N PHE A 62 3.90 -10.32 -1.34
CA PHE A 62 2.78 -10.99 -0.69
C PHE A 62 3.07 -12.48 -0.43
N LEU A 63 2.42 -13.06 0.57
CA LEU A 63 2.51 -14.50 0.85
C LEU A 63 1.61 -15.36 -0.03
N SER A 64 0.56 -14.77 -0.61
CA SER A 64 -0.39 -15.45 -1.48
C SER A 64 -0.48 -14.73 -2.82
N VAL A 65 -0.66 -15.52 -3.87
CA VAL A 65 -0.85 -15.02 -5.22
C VAL A 65 -2.14 -14.18 -5.31
N ASP A 66 -2.08 -13.08 -6.04
CA ASP A 66 -3.25 -12.31 -6.45
C ASP A 66 -4.13 -13.19 -7.37
N PRO A 67 -5.45 -13.26 -7.17
CA PRO A 67 -6.34 -13.85 -8.17
C PRO A 67 -6.40 -13.05 -9.48
N ASP A 68 -5.98 -11.78 -9.51
CA ASP A 68 -5.85 -11.01 -10.75
C ASP A 68 -4.68 -11.56 -11.59
N PRO A 69 -4.92 -11.99 -12.85
CA PRO A 69 -3.87 -12.49 -13.73
C PRO A 69 -2.87 -11.42 -14.21
N GLY A 70 -3.15 -10.13 -13.99
CA GLY A 70 -2.35 -9.03 -14.51
C GLY A 70 -2.66 -8.71 -15.99
N ASP A 71 -1.92 -7.73 -16.53
CA ASP A 71 -1.99 -7.29 -17.92
C ASP A 71 -1.00 -8.09 -18.79
N GLU A 72 -1.42 -8.50 -19.99
CA GLU A 72 -0.54 -9.19 -20.95
C GLU A 72 0.54 -8.27 -21.52
N ASP A 73 0.28 -6.97 -21.56
CA ASP A 73 1.22 -5.96 -22.03
C ASP A 73 2.14 -5.42 -20.91
N ASP A 74 1.90 -5.79 -19.65
CA ASP A 74 2.74 -5.44 -18.50
C ASP A 74 3.19 -6.69 -17.70
N PRO A 75 4.41 -7.22 -17.99
CA PRO A 75 4.88 -8.45 -17.37
C PRO A 75 5.14 -8.34 -15.86
N VAL A 76 5.23 -7.13 -15.29
CA VAL A 76 5.40 -7.00 -13.83
C VAL A 76 4.10 -7.37 -13.11
N THR A 77 2.96 -6.93 -13.65
CA THR A 77 1.63 -7.21 -13.08
C THR A 77 1.24 -8.69 -13.15
N GLN A 78 1.86 -9.46 -14.03
CA GLN A 78 1.66 -10.92 -14.12
C GLN A 78 2.29 -11.70 -12.96
N ASN A 79 3.18 -11.08 -12.19
CA ASN A 79 3.68 -11.67 -10.96
C ASN A 79 2.72 -11.37 -9.81
N GLY A 80 1.78 -12.28 -9.55
CA GLY A 80 0.77 -12.12 -8.50
C GLY A 80 1.29 -11.99 -7.05
N TYR A 81 2.60 -11.99 -6.81
CA TYR A 81 3.18 -11.73 -5.49
C TYR A 81 3.74 -10.31 -5.31
N THR A 82 3.81 -9.49 -6.36
CA THR A 82 4.43 -8.16 -6.27
C THR A 82 3.64 -7.23 -5.38
N TYR A 83 4.35 -6.44 -4.58
CA TYR A 83 3.79 -5.31 -3.86
C TYR A 83 4.16 -4.00 -4.57
N GLY A 84 3.17 -3.12 -4.78
CA GLY A 84 3.43 -1.77 -5.24
C GLY A 84 4.00 -1.68 -6.65
N ASP A 85 3.75 -2.67 -7.52
CA ASP A 85 4.39 -2.80 -8.84
C ASP A 85 5.94 -2.72 -8.78
N ASN A 86 6.51 -3.28 -7.69
CA ASN A 86 7.93 -3.15 -7.32
C ASN A 86 8.43 -1.70 -7.15
N ASN A 87 7.52 -0.74 -6.95
CA ASN A 87 7.80 0.67 -6.70
C ASN A 87 7.12 1.16 -5.41
N PRO A 88 7.48 0.60 -4.24
CA PRO A 88 6.78 0.83 -2.96
C PRO A 88 6.98 2.24 -2.38
N VAL A 89 7.89 3.04 -2.95
CA VAL A 89 8.09 4.45 -2.60
C VAL A 89 6.99 5.31 -3.22
N MET A 90 6.58 4.98 -4.46
CA MET A 90 5.58 5.75 -5.20
C MET A 90 4.19 5.14 -5.12
N MET A 91 4.09 3.86 -4.77
CA MET A 91 2.86 3.10 -4.89
C MET A 91 2.59 2.24 -3.66
N VAL A 92 1.31 2.17 -3.30
CA VAL A 92 0.80 1.55 -2.06
C VAL A 92 -0.41 0.69 -2.44
N ASP A 93 -0.58 -0.46 -1.79
CA ASP A 93 -1.77 -1.31 -1.94
C ASP A 93 -2.77 -1.08 -0.79
N PRO A 94 -3.89 -0.38 -1.00
CA PRO A 94 -4.81 -0.07 0.11
C PRO A 94 -5.46 -1.29 0.76
N ASP A 95 -5.68 -2.37 0.01
CA ASP A 95 -6.53 -3.50 0.43
C ASP A 95 -6.01 -4.88 0.01
N GLY A 96 -4.78 -4.95 -0.49
CA GLY A 96 -4.16 -6.22 -0.85
C GLY A 96 -4.67 -6.78 -2.18
N HIS A 97 -5.33 -5.99 -3.04
CA HIS A 97 -5.86 -6.44 -4.35
C HIS A 97 -5.36 -5.64 -5.56
N TRP A 98 -4.44 -4.69 -5.35
CA TRP A 98 -3.86 -3.81 -6.36
C TRP A 98 -4.73 -3.42 -7.57
N VAL A 99 -5.76 -2.57 -7.32
CA VAL A 99 -6.56 -1.89 -8.37
C VAL A 99 -6.36 -0.37 -8.32
N TRP A 100 -5.12 0.14 -8.24
CA TRP A 100 -4.90 1.59 -8.28
C TRP A 100 -4.63 2.13 -9.70
N PHE A 101 -3.97 1.36 -10.56
CA PHE A 101 -3.76 1.74 -11.97
C PHE A 101 -5.05 1.74 -12.78
N ALA A 102 -5.90 0.71 -12.64
CA ALA A 102 -7.16 0.62 -13.38
C ALA A 102 -8.14 1.75 -12.99
N VAL A 103 -8.14 2.18 -11.73
CA VAL A 103 -8.97 3.30 -11.26
C VAL A 103 -8.50 4.62 -11.87
N ASN A 104 -7.20 4.91 -11.89
CA ASN A 104 -6.68 6.13 -12.50
C ASN A 104 -6.79 6.14 -14.03
N ALA A 105 -6.55 5.01 -14.68
CA ALA A 105 -6.78 4.84 -16.11
C ALA A 105 -8.28 5.05 -16.44
N GLY A 106 -9.17 4.54 -15.60
CA GLY A 106 -10.61 4.77 -15.71
C GLY A 106 -10.99 6.24 -15.60
N PHE A 107 -10.45 6.97 -14.62
CA PHE A 107 -10.68 8.41 -14.49
C PHE A 107 -10.11 9.20 -15.67
N ALA A 108 -8.87 8.89 -16.10
CA ALA A 108 -8.23 9.56 -17.25
C ALA A 108 -9.00 9.30 -18.56
N ALA A 109 -9.43 8.07 -18.81
CA ALA A 109 -10.25 7.71 -19.96
C ALA A 109 -11.63 8.39 -19.93
N TYR A 110 -12.26 8.45 -18.76
CA TYR A 110 -13.53 9.15 -18.57
C TYR A 110 -13.40 10.66 -18.84
N ASP A 111 -12.37 11.30 -18.30
CA ASP A 111 -12.10 12.73 -18.51
C ASP A 111 -11.78 13.03 -19.97
N GLY A 112 -10.98 12.18 -20.63
CA GLY A 112 -10.71 12.27 -22.07
C GLY A 112 -11.99 12.13 -22.92
N TYR A 113 -12.85 11.17 -22.61
CA TYR A 113 -14.14 10.99 -23.28
C TYR A 113 -15.06 12.20 -23.10
N LYS A 114 -15.13 12.75 -21.88
CA LYS A 114 -15.94 13.94 -21.57
C LYS A 114 -15.45 15.18 -22.33
N ALA A 115 -14.13 15.39 -22.40
CA ALA A 115 -13.52 16.47 -23.17
C ALA A 115 -13.78 16.34 -24.68
N TYR A 116 -13.70 15.13 -25.24
CA TYR A 116 -14.03 14.89 -26.64
C TYR A 116 -15.50 15.23 -26.96
N LYS A 117 -16.44 14.87 -26.07
CA LYS A 117 -17.86 15.19 -26.27
C LYS A 117 -18.17 16.68 -26.12
N SER A 118 -17.49 17.40 -25.23
CA SER A 118 -17.72 18.84 -25.06
C SER A 118 -17.11 19.70 -26.18
N GLY A 119 -16.08 19.21 -26.87
CA GLY A 119 -15.44 19.90 -28.01
C GLY A 119 -16.15 19.74 -29.37
N LYS A 120 -17.24 18.97 -29.45
CA LYS A 120 -18.05 18.74 -30.67
C LYS A 120 -19.38 19.52 -30.69
N GLY A 121 -19.51 20.58 -29.88
CA GLY A 121 -20.66 21.49 -29.86
C GLY A 121 -20.47 22.71 -30.76
#